data_AF-A0A6H2A0K6-F1
#
_entry.id   AF-A0A6H2A0K6-F1
#
_cell.length_a   1.000
_cell.length_b   1.000
_cell.length_c   1.000
_cell.angle_alpha   90.00
_cell.angle_beta   90.00
_cell.angle_gamma   90.00
#
_symmetry.space_group_name_H-M   'P 1'
#
loop_
_entity.id
_entity.type
_entity.pdbx_description
1 polymer ?
#
loop_
_entity_poly.entity_id
_entity_poly.type
_entity_poly.pdbx_seq_one_letter_code
_entity_poly.pdbx_strand_id
1 'polypeptide(L)'
;HMKKITKIKLKIESDYDADLDHIGTWSDECGKYGLLHNKDRYMNEMAYFNSTNAESIEEARRDYKRMKQFLSRDVEMLGFYAEATIETWQDSTGAGAGRIRNVIRTPGLWGVDSDASSSDYAEIEGQQLEDLKDVLMELGFVEEEIEAFTPEYVETPLHL
;
A
#
# COMPACT_ATOMS: atom_id res chain seq x y z
N HIS A 1 33.63 4.49 7.38
CA HIS A 1 32.33 4.87 7.97
C HIS A 1 31.71 3.62 8.57
N MET A 2 31.26 3.69 9.81
CA MET A 2 30.53 2.60 10.44
C MET A 2 29.03 2.78 10.19
N LYS A 3 28.31 1.66 10.09
CA LYS A 3 26.86 1.61 9.91
C LYS A 3 26.28 0.45 10.70
N LYS A 4 25.01 0.54 11.08
CA LYS A 4 24.24 -0.58 11.63
C LYS A 4 22.77 -0.41 11.31
N ILE A 5 22.09 -1.51 11.08
CA ILE A 5 20.63 -1.57 11.15
C ILE A 5 20.24 -1.42 12.63
N THR A 6 19.23 -0.62 12.93
CA THR A 6 18.68 -0.51 14.29
C THR A 6 17.27 -1.04 14.38
N LYS A 7 16.57 -1.13 13.26
CA LYS A 7 15.17 -1.52 13.20
C LYS A 7 14.79 -1.92 11.77
N ILE A 8 14.01 -2.99 11.64
CA ILE A 8 13.27 -3.33 10.43
C ILE A 8 11.79 -3.37 10.80
N LYS A 9 10.94 -2.79 9.95
CA LYS A 9 9.49 -2.89 10.08
C LYS A 9 8.88 -3.32 8.77
N LEU A 10 7.79 -4.04 8.89
CA LEU A 10 6.83 -4.24 7.82
C LEU A 10 5.59 -3.41 8.12
N LYS A 11 5.13 -2.65 7.14
CA LYS A 11 4.03 -1.70 7.31
C LYS A 11 2.90 -1.98 6.36
N ILE A 12 1.70 -1.90 6.92
CA ILE A 12 0.43 -1.93 6.21
C ILE A 12 -0.28 -0.62 6.54
N GLU A 13 -0.65 0.14 5.51
CA GLU A 13 -1.37 1.40 5.66
C GLU A 13 -2.44 1.57 4.57
N SER A 14 -3.53 2.27 4.89
CA SER A 14 -4.58 2.56 3.91
C SER A 14 -4.05 3.47 2.80
N ASP A 15 -4.35 3.10 1.56
CA ASP A 15 -4.14 3.91 0.37
C ASP A 15 -5.32 4.86 0.17
N TYR A 16 -5.20 6.05 0.75
CA TYR A 16 -6.26 7.06 0.73
C TYR A 16 -6.44 7.76 -0.61
N ASP A 17 -5.51 7.58 -1.56
CA ASP A 17 -5.53 8.17 -2.90
C ASP A 17 -5.56 7.09 -3.98
N ALA A 18 -6.13 5.93 -3.65
CA ALA A 18 -6.21 4.80 -4.55
C ALA A 18 -7.06 5.12 -5.78
N ASP A 19 -6.48 4.89 -6.95
CA ASP A 19 -7.18 5.02 -8.21
C ASP A 19 -8.13 3.82 -8.44
N LEU A 20 -9.43 4.10 -8.37
CA LEU A 20 -10.49 3.11 -8.55
C LEU A 20 -11.02 3.06 -10.00
N ASP A 21 -10.38 3.76 -10.94
CA ASP A 21 -10.80 3.79 -12.35
C ASP A 21 -10.70 2.40 -13.00
N HIS A 22 -9.92 1.48 -12.44
CA HIS A 22 -9.88 0.08 -12.87
C HIS A 22 -11.22 -0.66 -12.62
N ILE A 23 -12.03 -0.19 -11.67
CA ILE A 23 -13.37 -0.71 -11.35
C ILE A 23 -14.42 -0.04 -12.26
N GLY A 24 -14.38 1.29 -12.33
CA GLY A 24 -15.33 2.05 -13.11
C GLY A 24 -15.29 3.54 -12.80
N THR A 25 -15.95 4.32 -13.65
CA THR A 25 -16.00 5.78 -13.55
C THR A 25 -17.42 6.28 -13.39
N TRP A 26 -17.56 7.41 -12.70
CA TRP A 26 -18.80 8.16 -12.65
C TRP A 26 -18.93 9.01 -13.92
N SER A 27 -20.13 9.13 -14.50
CA SER A 27 -20.39 9.94 -15.70
C SER A 27 -21.87 10.34 -15.83
N ASP A 28 -22.16 11.42 -16.55
CA ASP A 28 -23.52 11.77 -16.95
C ASP A 28 -23.99 11.02 -18.21
N GLU A 29 -23.07 10.35 -18.90
CA GLU A 29 -23.36 9.53 -20.07
C GLU A 29 -23.51 8.05 -19.69
N CYS A 30 -24.60 7.45 -20.16
CA CYS A 30 -24.84 6.03 -20.00
C CYS A 30 -23.97 5.22 -20.97
N GLY A 31 -22.99 4.49 -20.45
CA GLY A 31 -22.19 3.54 -21.22
C GLY A 31 -22.95 2.27 -21.57
N LYS A 32 -22.28 1.34 -22.28
CA LYS A 32 -22.87 0.08 -22.78
C LYS A 32 -23.60 -0.73 -21.70
N TYR A 33 -23.06 -0.76 -20.48
CA TYR A 33 -23.65 -1.41 -19.31
C TYR A 33 -23.81 -0.43 -18.14
N GLY A 34 -24.02 0.86 -18.44
CA GLY A 34 -24.11 1.92 -17.46
C GLY A 34 -25.22 1.66 -16.43
N LEU A 35 -24.87 1.78 -15.16
CA LEU A 35 -25.80 1.64 -14.05
C LEU A 35 -26.19 3.02 -13.54
N LEU A 36 -27.49 3.26 -13.47
CA LEU A 36 -27.99 4.52 -12.95
C LEU A 36 -27.62 4.67 -11.47
N HIS A 37 -26.88 5.73 -11.17
CA HIS A 37 -26.46 6.12 -9.84
C HIS A 37 -27.36 7.25 -9.34
N ASN A 38 -28.10 6.99 -8.27
CA ASN A 38 -28.89 7.96 -7.51
C ASN A 38 -29.86 8.85 -8.33
N LYS A 39 -31.15 8.49 -8.36
CA LYS A 39 -32.20 9.31 -9.01
C LYS A 39 -32.55 10.59 -8.25
N ASP A 40 -32.18 10.69 -6.98
CA ASP A 40 -32.58 11.78 -6.08
C ASP A 40 -31.44 12.80 -5.93
N ARG A 41 -31.42 13.72 -6.90
CA ARG A 41 -30.46 14.82 -7.11
C ARG A 41 -30.03 15.55 -5.82
N TYR A 42 -28.78 15.40 -5.44
CA TYR A 42 -27.95 16.57 -5.11
C TYR A 42 -27.28 17.03 -6.42
N MET A 43 -27.23 18.35 -6.67
CA MET A 43 -26.97 18.93 -8.01
C MET A 43 -25.62 18.62 -8.67
N ASN A 44 -24.73 17.85 -8.03
CA ASN A 44 -23.36 17.61 -8.51
C ASN A 44 -22.97 16.12 -8.57
N GLU A 45 -23.90 15.19 -8.37
CA GLU A 45 -23.62 13.75 -8.53
C GLU A 45 -23.86 13.33 -9.98
N MET A 46 -22.88 12.63 -10.56
CA MET A 46 -22.98 12.11 -11.92
C MET A 46 -24.02 10.98 -12.00
N ALA A 47 -24.80 10.97 -13.08
CA ALA A 47 -26.00 10.13 -13.17
C ALA A 47 -25.75 8.62 -13.32
N TYR A 48 -24.57 8.21 -13.79
CA TYR A 48 -24.25 6.83 -14.11
C TYR A 48 -22.91 6.39 -13.52
N PHE A 49 -22.85 5.12 -13.15
CA PHE A 49 -21.62 4.37 -13.01
C PHE A 49 -21.38 3.55 -14.27
N ASN A 50 -20.20 3.68 -14.84
CA ASN A 50 -19.75 2.89 -15.98
C ASN A 50 -18.59 2.01 -15.53
N SER A 51 -18.82 0.70 -15.46
CA SER A 51 -17.73 -0.26 -15.24
C SER A 51 -16.73 -0.20 -16.39
N THR A 52 -15.45 -0.28 -16.04
CA THR A 52 -14.35 -0.15 -17.01
C THR A 52 -14.23 -1.38 -17.92
N ASN A 53 -14.46 -2.59 -17.38
CA ASN A 53 -14.19 -3.85 -18.07
C ASN A 53 -15.36 -4.83 -18.11
N ALA A 54 -16.57 -4.45 -17.67
CA ALA A 54 -17.72 -5.35 -17.71
C ALA A 54 -18.09 -5.77 -19.13
N GLU A 55 -18.30 -7.08 -19.31
CA GLU A 55 -18.84 -7.68 -20.53
C GLU A 55 -20.34 -7.95 -20.43
N SER A 56 -20.93 -7.76 -19.24
CA SER A 56 -22.36 -7.95 -18.94
C SER A 56 -22.89 -6.96 -17.90
N ILE A 57 -24.23 -6.85 -17.79
CA ILE A 57 -24.85 -6.01 -16.76
C ILE A 57 -24.66 -6.60 -15.35
N GLU A 58 -24.52 -7.92 -15.23
CA GLU A 58 -24.22 -8.61 -13.99
C GLU A 58 -22.82 -8.29 -13.47
N GLU A 59 -21.83 -8.21 -14.37
CA GLU A 59 -20.47 -7.73 -14.06
C GLU A 59 -20.48 -6.28 -13.62
N ALA A 60 -21.12 -5.40 -14.40
CA ALA A 60 -21.23 -3.99 -14.03
C ALA A 60 -21.86 -3.80 -12.64
N ARG A 61 -22.83 -4.64 -12.25
CA ARG A 61 -23.43 -4.61 -10.91
C ARG A 61 -22.48 -5.04 -9.80
N ARG A 62 -21.59 -6.00 -10.07
CA ARG A 62 -20.55 -6.41 -9.12
C ARG A 62 -19.55 -5.28 -8.92
N ASP A 63 -19.09 -4.65 -9.99
CA ASP A 63 -18.15 -3.53 -9.95
C ASP A 63 -18.76 -2.32 -9.25
N TYR A 64 -20.02 -1.99 -9.55
CA TYR A 64 -20.73 -0.92 -8.87
C TYR A 64 -20.85 -1.17 -7.36
N LYS A 65 -21.17 -2.41 -6.97
CA LYS A 65 -21.21 -2.80 -5.56
C LYS A 65 -19.82 -2.63 -4.93
N ARG A 66 -18.75 -3.06 -5.60
CA ARG A 66 -17.38 -2.93 -5.13
C ARG A 66 -16.99 -1.46 -4.93
N MET A 67 -17.25 -0.62 -5.94
CA MET A 67 -17.07 0.83 -5.85
C MET A 67 -17.81 1.43 -4.65
N LYS A 68 -19.06 1.01 -4.41
CA LYS A 68 -19.82 1.47 -3.24
C LYS A 68 -19.20 1.05 -1.91
N GLN A 69 -18.60 -0.14 -1.81
CA GLN A 69 -17.89 -0.60 -0.61
C GLN A 69 -16.65 0.25 -0.31
N PHE A 70 -15.90 0.66 -1.33
CA PHE A 70 -14.81 1.61 -1.16
C PHE A 70 -15.29 2.98 -0.69
N LEU A 71 -16.35 3.51 -1.31
CA LEU A 71 -16.92 4.80 -0.92
C LEU A 71 -17.51 4.80 0.50
N SER A 72 -18.03 3.67 0.98
CA SER A 72 -18.51 3.52 2.36
C SER A 72 -17.42 3.16 3.37
N ARG A 73 -16.18 2.89 2.92
CA ARG A 73 -15.08 2.34 3.73
C ARG A 73 -15.38 0.96 4.35
N ASP A 74 -16.27 0.20 3.73
CA ASP A 74 -16.46 -1.22 4.08
C ASP A 74 -15.29 -2.07 3.59
N VAL A 75 -14.61 -1.60 2.55
CA VAL A 75 -13.36 -2.14 1.99
C VAL A 75 -12.45 -0.97 1.69
N GLU A 76 -11.15 -1.12 1.91
CA GLU A 76 -10.14 -0.11 1.62
C GLU A 76 -9.04 -0.69 0.73
N MET A 77 -8.32 0.18 0.03
CA MET A 77 -7.07 -0.20 -0.62
C MET A 77 -5.94 -0.06 0.39
N LEU A 78 -4.97 -0.97 0.34
CA LEU A 78 -3.84 -1.05 1.25
C LEU A 78 -2.53 -0.92 0.48
N GLY A 79 -1.57 -0.29 1.14
CA GLY A 79 -0.16 -0.27 0.81
C GLY A 79 0.65 -1.15 1.75
N PHE A 80 1.55 -1.95 1.20
CA PHE A 80 2.49 -2.80 1.92
C PHE A 80 3.91 -2.36 1.59
N TYR A 81 4.74 -2.09 2.59
CA TYR A 81 6.17 -1.82 2.37
C TYR A 81 7.00 -2.20 3.58
N ALA A 82 8.28 -2.48 3.35
CA ALA A 82 9.26 -2.71 4.40
C ALA A 82 10.15 -1.47 4.57
N GLU A 83 10.49 -1.13 5.82
CA GLU A 83 11.41 -0.03 6.14
C GLU A 83 12.53 -0.46 7.09
N ALA A 84 13.77 -0.07 6.77
CA ALA A 84 14.92 -0.21 7.64
C ALA A 84 15.35 1.16 8.19
N THR A 85 15.60 1.24 9.50
CA THR A 85 16.28 2.37 10.12
C THR A 85 17.76 2.05 10.28
N ILE A 86 18.62 2.90 9.73
CA ILE A 86 20.07 2.72 9.69
C ILE A 86 20.73 3.89 10.41
N GLU A 87 21.64 3.59 11.33
CA GLU A 87 22.53 4.60 11.91
C GLU A 87 23.90 4.53 11.23
N THR A 88 24.46 5.68 10.86
CA THR A 88 25.81 5.82 10.31
C THR A 88 26.64 6.81 11.12
N TRP A 89 27.93 6.54 11.29
CA TRP A 89 28.86 7.44 12.01
C TRP A 89 30.30 7.31 11.49
N GLN A 90 31.11 8.33 11.78
CA GLN A 90 32.55 8.27 11.53
C GLN A 90 33.26 7.62 12.72
N ASP A 91 34.21 6.76 12.41
CA ASP A 91 35.15 6.24 13.38
C ASP A 91 36.21 7.33 13.61
N SER A 92 35.93 8.25 14.51
CA SER A 92 36.91 9.22 14.97
C SER A 92 36.94 9.19 16.49
N THR A 93 38.12 8.93 17.03
CA THR A 93 38.50 8.92 18.45
C THR A 93 38.33 10.26 19.17
N GLY A 94 37.53 11.19 18.64
CA GLY A 94 37.19 12.48 19.23
C GLY A 94 35.73 12.51 19.65
N ALA A 95 35.48 12.85 20.91
CA ALA A 95 34.14 13.09 21.43
C ALA A 95 33.40 14.11 20.56
N GLY A 96 32.39 13.66 19.80
CA GLY A 96 31.56 14.54 18.97
C GLY A 96 31.12 14.00 17.60
N ALA A 97 31.52 12.80 17.18
CA ALA A 97 31.01 12.23 15.92
C ALA A 97 29.49 11.94 16.03
N GLY A 98 28.67 12.80 15.41
CA GLY A 98 27.23 12.65 15.38
C GLY A 98 26.81 11.36 14.66
N ARG A 99 25.75 10.71 15.16
CA ARG A 99 25.10 9.61 14.46
C ARG A 99 24.03 10.16 13.53
N ILE A 100 24.10 9.81 12.26
CA ILE A 100 23.06 10.14 11.28
C ILE A 100 22.11 8.94 11.21
N ARG A 101 20.82 9.19 11.41
CA ARG A 101 19.75 8.20 11.25
C ARG A 101 19.10 8.38 9.89
N ASN A 102 19.11 7.32 9.08
CA ASN A 102 18.41 7.25 7.80
C ASN A 102 17.30 6.20 7.89
N VAL A 103 16.22 6.43 7.14
CA VAL A 103 15.16 5.44 6.93
C VAL A 103 15.14 5.11 5.45
N ILE A 104 15.20 3.83 5.13
CA ILE A 104 15.15 3.33 3.76
C ILE A 104 13.91 2.48 3.64
N ARG A 105 13.19 2.63 2.54
CA ARG A 105 11.92 1.97 2.29
C ARG A 105 11.95 1.27 0.96
N THR A 106 11.29 0.13 0.87
CA THR A 106 10.91 -0.44 -0.42
C THR A 106 9.90 0.49 -1.12
N PRO A 107 9.76 0.42 -2.45
CA PRO A 107 8.71 1.13 -3.17
C PRO A 107 7.30 0.78 -2.67
N GLY A 108 7.15 -0.42 -2.14
CA GLY A 108 5.89 -0.96 -1.67
C GLY A 108 5.03 -1.53 -2.79
N LEU A 109 4.00 -2.28 -2.40
CA LEU A 109 2.88 -2.67 -3.24
C LEU A 109 1.63 -1.93 -2.78
N TRP A 110 0.96 -1.24 -3.69
CA TRP A 110 -0.20 -0.40 -3.44
C TRP A 110 -1.41 -0.91 -4.22
N GLY A 111 -2.63 -0.53 -3.80
CA GLY A 111 -3.87 -1.00 -4.42
C GLY A 111 -4.24 -2.44 -4.04
N VAL A 112 -3.80 -2.92 -2.87
CA VAL A 112 -4.18 -4.25 -2.37
C VAL A 112 -5.52 -4.15 -1.66
N ASP A 113 -6.48 -4.96 -2.06
CA ASP A 113 -7.79 -5.03 -1.43
C ASP A 113 -7.69 -5.42 0.07
N SER A 114 -8.33 -4.68 0.96
CA SER A 114 -8.29 -4.96 2.41
C SER A 114 -8.97 -6.28 2.81
N ASP A 115 -9.79 -6.85 1.91
CA ASP A 115 -10.45 -8.15 2.05
C ASP A 115 -9.77 -9.28 1.24
N ALA A 116 -8.54 -9.06 0.77
CA ALA A 116 -7.71 -10.11 0.21
C ALA A 116 -7.38 -11.21 1.25
N SER A 117 -6.92 -12.36 0.77
CA SER A 117 -6.67 -13.49 1.65
C SER A 117 -5.40 -13.30 2.49
N SER A 118 -5.35 -13.93 3.66
CA SER A 118 -4.14 -13.90 4.49
C SER A 118 -2.92 -14.54 3.81
N SER A 119 -3.14 -15.46 2.85
CA SER A 119 -2.06 -15.99 2.03
C SER A 119 -1.50 -14.95 1.06
N ASP A 120 -2.36 -14.12 0.47
CA ASP A 120 -1.91 -13.04 -0.42
C ASP A 120 -1.08 -12.02 0.37
N TYR A 121 -1.52 -11.67 1.59
CA TYR A 121 -0.75 -10.80 2.48
C TYR A 121 0.60 -11.41 2.80
N ALA A 122 0.66 -12.66 3.23
CA ALA A 122 1.93 -13.32 3.57
C ALA A 122 2.91 -13.36 2.37
N GLU A 123 2.41 -13.54 1.14
CA GLU A 123 3.23 -13.48 -0.07
C GLU A 123 3.79 -12.07 -0.31
N ILE A 124 2.95 -11.04 -0.24
CA ILE A 124 3.34 -9.64 -0.43
C ILE A 124 4.36 -9.22 0.64
N GLU A 125 4.09 -9.56 1.90
CA GLU A 125 4.97 -9.33 3.04
C GLU A 125 6.36 -9.95 2.84
N GLY A 126 6.41 -11.21 2.41
CA GLY A 126 7.66 -11.91 2.10
C GLY A 126 8.43 -11.22 0.98
N GLN A 127 7.75 -10.81 -0.09
CA GLN A 127 8.38 -10.08 -1.20
C GLN A 127 8.93 -8.72 -0.75
N GLN A 128 8.20 -7.97 0.07
CA GLN A 128 8.68 -6.68 0.58
C GLN A 128 9.91 -6.82 1.48
N LEU A 129 10.02 -7.90 2.24
CA LEU A 129 11.20 -8.17 3.06
C LEU A 129 12.41 -8.58 2.21
N GLU A 130 12.21 -9.38 1.16
CA GLU A 130 13.27 -9.75 0.22
C GLU A 130 13.77 -8.53 -0.57
N ASP A 131 12.86 -7.69 -1.06
CA ASP A 131 13.23 -6.43 -1.73
C ASP A 131 14.05 -5.52 -0.81
N LEU A 132 13.68 -5.43 0.48
CA LEU A 132 14.45 -4.65 1.46
C LEU A 132 15.82 -5.27 1.71
N LYS A 133 15.92 -6.60 1.78
CA LYS A 133 17.19 -7.31 1.93
C LYS A 133 18.13 -6.99 0.78
N ASP A 134 17.65 -7.05 -0.46
CA ASP A 134 18.43 -6.69 -1.65
C ASP A 134 18.97 -5.25 -1.55
N VAL A 135 18.10 -4.28 -1.21
CA VAL A 135 18.50 -2.88 -1.02
C VAL A 135 19.55 -2.73 0.08
N LEU A 136 19.42 -3.45 1.19
CA LEU A 136 20.40 -3.41 2.29
C LEU A 136 21.73 -4.04 1.89
N MET A 137 21.72 -5.12 1.11
CA MET A 137 22.91 -5.74 0.57
C MET A 137 23.63 -4.82 -0.43
N GLU A 138 22.90 -4.09 -1.27
CA GLU A 138 23.47 -3.05 -2.15
C GLU A 138 24.14 -1.91 -1.37
N LEU A 139 23.59 -1.57 -0.20
CA LEU A 139 24.19 -0.62 0.73
C LEU A 139 25.39 -1.23 1.48
N GLY A 140 25.69 -2.51 1.26
CA GLY A 140 26.84 -3.26 1.75
C GLY A 140 26.67 -3.87 3.13
N PHE A 141 25.43 -4.11 3.59
CA PHE A 141 25.20 -4.99 4.75
C PHE A 141 25.38 -6.45 4.32
N VAL A 142 25.84 -7.30 5.23
CA VAL A 142 25.86 -8.75 5.00
C VAL A 142 24.58 -9.40 5.51
N GLU A 143 24.27 -10.58 4.98
CA GLU A 143 23.04 -11.31 5.29
C GLU A 143 22.86 -11.53 6.80
N GLU A 144 23.92 -11.86 7.52
CA GLU A 144 23.88 -12.09 8.97
C GLU A 144 23.51 -10.83 9.77
N GLU A 145 23.87 -9.64 9.28
CA GLU A 145 23.47 -8.36 9.91
C GLU A 145 21.99 -8.06 9.72
N ILE A 146 21.41 -8.52 8.61
CA ILE A 146 20.00 -8.31 8.25
C ILE A 146 19.14 -9.32 9.01
N GLU A 147 19.50 -10.60 8.98
CA GLU A 147 18.78 -11.71 9.63
C GLU A 147 18.80 -11.63 11.16
N ALA A 148 19.73 -10.86 11.74
CA ALA A 148 19.74 -10.56 13.16
C ALA A 148 18.48 -9.79 13.64
N PHE A 149 17.65 -9.29 12.72
CA PHE A 149 16.44 -8.55 13.03
C PHE A 149 15.19 -9.35 12.69
N THR A 150 14.29 -9.46 13.66
CA THR A 150 12.91 -9.85 13.42
C THR A 150 12.11 -8.60 13.03
N PRO A 151 11.44 -8.59 11.85
CA PRO A 151 10.62 -7.46 11.43
C PRO A 151 9.52 -7.15 12.46
N GLU A 152 9.38 -5.88 12.82
CA GLU A 152 8.22 -5.43 13.59
C GLU A 152 7.05 -5.15 12.65
N TYR A 153 5.92 -5.80 12.93
CA TYR A 153 4.67 -5.56 12.23
C TYR A 153 4.00 -4.29 12.76
N VAL A 154 3.75 -3.34 11.86
CA VAL A 154 3.07 -2.08 12.18
C VAL A 154 1.88 -1.91 11.24
N GLU A 155 0.71 -2.23 11.74
CA GLU A 155 -0.55 -1.83 11.15
C GLU A 155 -0.85 -0.40 11.60
N THR A 156 -0.94 0.52 10.64
CA THR A 156 -1.44 1.87 10.95
C THR A 156 -2.95 1.75 11.14
N PRO A 157 -3.51 2.20 12.28
CA PRO A 157 -4.92 1.97 12.60
C PRO A 157 -5.82 2.53 11.50
N LEU A 158 -6.70 1.67 11.00
CA LEU A 158 -7.82 2.03 10.14
C LEU A 158 -8.66 3.07 10.91
N HIS A 159 -8.69 4.31 10.46
CA HIS A 159 -9.51 5.35 11.07
C HIS A 159 -10.99 5.07 10.75
N LEU A 160 -11.64 4.32 11.64
CA LEU A 160 -13.10 4.16 11.74
C LEU A 160 -13.77 5.49 12.13
#